data_AF-A0A3N0ZKZ3-F1
#
_entry.id   AF-A0A3N0ZKZ3-F1
#
_cell.length_a   1.000
_cell.length_b   1.000
_cell.length_c   1.000
_cell.angle_alpha   90.00
_cell.angle_beta   90.00
_cell.angle_gamma   90.00
#
_symmetry.space_group_name_H-M   'P 1'
#
loop_
_entity.id
_entity.type
_entity.pdbx_description
1 polymer ?
#
loop_
_entity_poly.entity_id
_entity_poly.type
_entity_poly.pdbx_seq_one_letter_code
_entity_poly.pdbx_strand_id
1 'polypeptide(L)' 'HKGFNVYFENRSFHQTQKFSKDANGNLLIEMRVPLVDDFISWIMSWGEVITVIKPIELIKRLNLELNNTLKNYE' A
#
# COMPACT_ATOMS: atom_id res chain seq x y z
N HIS A 1 13.12 -10.69 2.21
CA HIS A 1 12.85 -9.35 1.65
C HIS A 1 13.53 -8.22 2.46
N LYS A 2 14.87 -8.17 2.58
CA LYS A 2 15.54 -7.09 3.36
C LYS A 2 15.62 -5.73 2.64
N GLY A 3 15.51 -5.70 1.31
CA GLY A 3 15.68 -4.47 0.52
C GLY A 3 14.48 -3.52 0.52
N PHE A 4 13.25 -4.05 0.57
CA PHE A 4 12.04 -3.22 0.46
C PHE A 4 11.83 -2.31 1.67
N ASN A 5 12.12 -2.79 2.88
CA ASN A 5 12.01 -1.94 4.08
C ASN A 5 12.91 -0.70 3.97
N VAL A 6 14.17 -0.88 3.54
CA VAL A 6 15.13 0.23 3.32
C VAL A 6 14.62 1.16 2.21
N TYR A 7 14.03 0.62 1.14
CA TYR A 7 13.45 1.42 0.06
C TYR A 7 12.33 2.35 0.58
N PHE A 8 11.42 1.82 1.41
CA PHE A 8 10.30 2.61 1.94
C PHE A 8 10.72 3.56 3.07
N GLU A 9 11.60 3.14 3.98
CA GLU A 9 12.12 3.97 5.08
C GLU A 9 12.88 5.20 4.57
N ASN A 10 13.60 5.07 3.45
CA ASN A 10 14.39 6.15 2.85
C ASN A 10 13.57 7.10 1.96
N ARG A 11 12.24 6.94 1.87
CA ARG A 11 11.37 7.75 1.01
C ARG A 11 10.22 8.36 1.79
N SER A 12 10.00 9.65 1.56
CA SER A 12 8.79 10.36 2.00
C SER A 12 7.82 10.44 0.83
N PHE A 13 6.76 9.63 0.87
CA PHE A 13 5.67 9.66 -0.11
C PHE A 13 4.62 10.71 0.28
N HIS A 14 4.47 11.00 1.58
CA HIS A 14 3.53 11.99 2.07
C HIS A 14 3.99 12.64 3.38
N GLN A 15 3.65 13.90 3.59
CA GLN A 15 4.05 14.67 4.79
C GLN A 15 3.55 14.09 6.13
N THR A 16 2.42 13.36 6.12
CA THR A 16 1.85 12.73 7.32
C THR A 16 2.34 11.31 7.54
N GLN A 17 3.27 10.84 6.72
CA GLN A 17 3.80 9.50 6.77
C GLN A 17 4.56 9.27 8.08
N LYS A 18 4.27 8.15 8.72
CA LYS A 18 4.93 7.69 9.93
C LYS A 18 5.36 6.25 9.75
N PHE A 19 6.51 5.93 10.31
CA PHE A 19 7.04 4.58 10.33
C PHE A 19 6.96 4.00 11.73
N SER A 20 6.58 2.74 11.82
CA SER A 20 6.75 1.92 13.02
C SER A 20 7.07 0.49 12.60
N LYS A 21 7.30 -0.40 13.56
CA LYS A 21 7.52 -1.82 13.29
C LYS A 21 6.50 -2.63 14.07
N ASP A 22 6.01 -3.71 13.47
CA ASP A 22 5.20 -4.68 14.18
C ASP A 22 6.07 -5.61 15.04
N ALA A 23 5.43 -6.53 15.78
CA ALA A 23 6.12 -7.50 16.63
C ALA A 23 7.04 -8.46 15.86
N ASN A 24 6.84 -8.61 14.54
CA ASN A 24 7.62 -9.47 13.67
C ASN A 24 8.73 -8.72 12.93
N GLY A 25 8.87 -7.40 13.16
CA GLY A 25 9.86 -6.56 12.51
C GLY A 25 9.48 -6.11 11.10
N ASN A 26 8.21 -6.28 10.68
CA ASN A 26 7.70 -5.71 9.43
C ASN A 26 7.57 -4.20 9.56
N LEU A 27 7.84 -3.48 8.46
CA LEU A 27 7.67 -2.04 8.39
C LEU A 27 6.17 -1.71 8.31
N LEU A 28 5.68 -0.93 9.26
CA LEU A 28 4.35 -0.33 9.21
C LEU A 28 4.49 1.11 8.72
N ILE A 29 3.68 1.46 7.72
CA ILE A 29 3.59 2.81 7.18
C ILE A 29 2.18 3.31 7.42
N GLU A 30 2.04 4.39 8.20
CA GLU A 30 0.77 5.08 8.41
C GLU A 30 0.82 6.43 7.71
N MET A 31 -0.25 6.79 6.99
CA MET A 31 -0.37 8.08 6.33
C MET A 31 -1.83 8.52 6.27
N ARG A 32 -2.05 9.84 6.31
CA ARG A 32 -3.34 10.46 6.04
C ARG A 32 -3.34 11.01 4.63
N VAL A 33 -3.98 10.29 3.71
CA VAL A 33 -4.05 10.59 2.28
C VAL A 33 -5.47 10.37 1.76
N PRO A 34 -5.91 11.12 0.75
CA PRO A 34 -7.20 10.86 0.11
C PRO A 34 -7.15 9.57 -0.71
N LEU A 35 -8.27 8.84 -0.77
CA LEU A 35 -8.40 7.59 -1.54
C LEU A 35 -8.69 7.90 -3.02
N VAL A 36 -7.76 8.60 -3.68
CA VAL A 36 -7.83 8.94 -5.11
C VAL A 36 -7.16 7.87 -5.98
N ASP A 37 -7.55 7.79 -7.25
CA ASP A 37 -7.11 6.73 -8.17
C ASP A 37 -5.57 6.64 -8.31
N ASP A 38 -4.85 7.77 -8.25
CA ASP A 38 -3.38 7.79 -8.26
C ASP A 38 -2.78 7.03 -7.06
N PHE A 39 -3.36 7.21 -5.87
CA PHE A 39 -2.91 6.52 -4.66
C PHE A 39 -3.25 5.03 -4.71
N ILE A 40 -4.44 4.69 -5.21
CA ILE A 40 -4.85 3.31 -5.43
C ILE A 40 -3.89 2.61 -6.40
N SER A 41 -3.62 3.23 -7.55
CA SER A 41 -2.71 2.72 -8.58
C SER A 41 -1.29 2.55 -8.04
N TRP A 42 -0.81 3.51 -7.23
CA TRP A 42 0.47 3.40 -6.56
C TRP A 42 0.52 2.17 -5.64
N ILE A 43 -0.47 1.95 -4.79
CA ILE A 43 -0.52 0.74 -3.93
C ILE A 43 -0.53 -0.53 -4.79
N MET A 44 -1.35 -0.58 -5.84
CA MET A 44 -1.45 -1.75 -6.72
C MET A 44 -0.12 -2.11 -7.37
N SER A 45 0.70 -1.13 -7.74
CA SER A 45 2.05 -1.36 -8.29
C SER A 45 3.00 -2.10 -7.34
N TRP A 46 2.69 -2.12 -6.04
CA TRP A 46 3.45 -2.80 -4.99
C TRP A 46 2.69 -3.99 -4.39
N GLY A 47 1.69 -4.54 -5.07
CA GLY A 47 0.80 -5.58 -4.54
C GLY A 47 1.49 -6.85 -4.03
N GLU A 48 2.72 -7.13 -4.47
CA GLU A 48 3.52 -8.27 -4.00
C GLU A 48 4.21 -8.03 -2.64
N VAL A 49 4.37 -6.77 -2.23
CA VAL A 49 5.20 -6.39 -1.07
C VAL A 49 4.49 -5.48 -0.06
N ILE A 50 3.39 -4.83 -0.45
CA ILE A 50 2.55 -4.03 0.44
C ILE A 50 1.28 -4.81 0.79
N THR A 51 0.96 -4.85 2.08
CA THR A 51 -0.35 -5.31 2.55
C THR A 51 -1.08 -4.17 3.24
N VAL A 52 -2.27 -3.81 2.75
CA VAL A 52 -3.10 -2.79 3.38
C VAL A 52 -3.82 -3.38 4.58
N ILE A 53 -3.56 -2.82 5.77
CA ILE A 53 -4.16 -3.27 7.03
C ILE A 53 -5.49 -2.53 7.29
N LYS A 54 -5.53 -1.21 7.04
CA LYS A 54 -6.67 -0.31 7.25
C LYS A 54 -6.58 0.91 6.31
N PRO A 55 -7.69 1.61 6.04
CA PRO A 55 -9.07 1.28 6.41
C PRO A 55 -9.68 0.20 5.51
N ILE A 56 -10.77 -0.43 5.96
CA ILE A 56 -11.47 -1.48 5.20
C ILE A 56 -11.99 -0.99 3.84
N GLU A 57 -12.32 0.29 3.73
CA GLU A 57 -12.75 0.92 2.49
C GLU A 57 -11.66 0.87 1.41
N LEU A 58 -10.41 1.15 1.77
CA LEU A 58 -9.27 1.05 0.86
C LEU A 58 -9.06 -0.39 0.39
N ILE A 59 -9.15 -1.36 1.30
CA ILE A 59 -9.05 -2.80 0.95
C ILE A 59 -10.13 -3.18 -0.06
N LYS A 60 -11.38 -2.75 0.16
CA LYS A 60 -12.50 -3.01 -0.75
C LYS A 60 -12.27 -2.38 -2.13
N ARG A 61 -11.78 -1.14 -2.18
CA ARG A 61 -11.47 -0.45 -3.43
C ARG A 61 -10.40 -1.21 -4.21
N LEU A 62 -9.29 -1.60 -3.57
CA LEU A 62 -8.22 -2.37 -4.21
C LEU A 62 -8.72 -3.71 -4.77
N ASN A 63 -9.52 -4.46 -4.00
CA ASN A 63 -10.09 -5.72 -4.47
C ASN A 63 -11.00 -5.53 -5.68
N LEU A 64 -11.80 -4.45 -5.71
CA LEU A 64 -12.65 -4.12 -6.85
C LEU A 64 -11.81 -3.83 -8.10
N GLU A 65 -10.78 -2.98 -7.98
CA GLU A 65 -9.91 -2.62 -9.11
C GLU A 65 -9.12 -3.83 -9.64
N LEU A 66 -8.59 -4.67 -8.76
CA LEU A 66 -7.90 -5.90 -9.14
C LEU A 66 -8.82 -6.87 -9.90
N ASN A 67 -10.03 -7.09 -9.38
CA ASN A 67 -11.01 -7.96 -10.04
C ASN A 67 -11.46 -7.41 -11.39
N ASN A 68 -11.63 -6.10 -11.53
CA ASN A 68 -11.97 -5.48 -12.81
C ASN A 68 -10.81 -5.59 -13.81
N THR A 69 -9.58 -5.40 -13.33
CA THR A 69 -8.37 -5.52 -14.15
C THR A 69 -8.19 -6.95 -14.66
N LEU A 70 -8.37 -7.96 -13.80
CA LEU A 70 -8.26 -9.37 -14.17
C LEU A 70 -9.21 -9.76 -15.31
N LYS A 71 -10.46 -9.27 -15.30
CA LYS A 71 -11.44 -9.52 -16.37
C LYS A 71 -11.01 -9.04 -17.76
N ASN A 72 -10.03 -8.13 -17.86
CA ASN A 72 -9.53 -7.68 -19.16
C ASN A 72 -8.51 -8.66 -19.76
N TYR A 73 -8.00 -9.60 -18.96
CA TYR A 73 -6.97 -10.55 -19.34
C TYR A 73 -7.45 -12.01 -19.32
N GLU A 74 -8.66 -12.25 -18.80
CA GLU A 74 -9.40 -13.52 -18.86
C GLU A 74 -10.27 -13.60 -20.12
#